data_AF-A0A840DA97-F1
#
_entry.id   AF-A0A840DA97-F1
#
_cell.length_a   1.000
_cell.length_b   1.000
_cell.length_c   1.000
_cell.angle_alpha   90.00
_cell.angle_beta   90.00
_cell.angle_gamma   90.00
#
_symmetry.space_group_name_H-M   'P 1'
#
loop_
_entity.id
_entity.type
_entity.pdbx_description
1 polymer ?
#
loop_
_entity_poly.entity_id
_entity_poly.type
_entity_poly.pdbx_seq_one_letter_code
_entity_poly.pdbx_strand_id
1 'polypeptide(L)'
;NANLSIKAIMGVAGYSEMARMLGWNDIADKYATIARNMAVKWEQMANEGDHYRLAFDRQNTWSQKYNMIWDKMWNLNLFPNNVIDKEINYYLTKQNPYGLPLDSRRDYSKSDWIMWSAAMSSDRATFEKFIDPIYKYINETESRVPISDWHETQTGKMTGFKARSVIGGYWMKVLMDKMLMKY
;
A
#
# COMPACT_ATOMS: atom_id res chain seq x y z
N ASN A 1 -6.69 -13.33 -0.64
CA ASN A 1 -6.60 -11.86 -0.80
C ASN A 1 -5.16 -11.52 -1.14
N ALA A 2 -4.93 -10.83 -2.26
CA ALA A 2 -3.59 -10.58 -2.77
C ALA A 2 -2.81 -9.59 -1.89
N ASN A 3 -3.43 -8.51 -1.41
CA ASN A 3 -2.74 -7.55 -0.54
C ASN A 3 -2.32 -8.16 0.82
N LEU A 4 -3.16 -9.00 1.42
CA LEU A 4 -2.78 -9.71 2.66
C LEU A 4 -1.65 -10.72 2.42
N SER A 5 -1.58 -11.32 1.23
CA SER A 5 -0.46 -12.19 0.88
C SER A 5 0.86 -11.43 0.80
N ILE A 6 0.86 -10.17 0.33
CA ILE A 6 2.05 -9.30 0.38
C ILE A 6 2.49 -9.10 1.83
N LYS A 7 1.55 -8.82 2.75
CA LYS A 7 1.87 -8.69 4.17
C LYS A 7 2.56 -9.94 4.73
N ALA A 8 2.10 -11.13 4.34
CA ALA A 8 2.74 -12.39 4.74
C ALA A 8 4.17 -12.52 4.16
N ILE A 9 4.36 -12.19 2.88
CA ILE A 9 5.67 -12.18 2.21
C ILE A 9 6.62 -11.22 2.94
N MET A 10 6.16 -10.01 3.25
CA MET A 10 6.95 -9.03 4.00
C MET A 10 7.27 -9.50 5.42
N GLY A 11 6.39 -10.28 6.06
CA GLY A 11 6.68 -10.92 7.35
C GLY A 11 7.83 -11.92 7.27
N VAL A 12 7.85 -12.76 6.23
CA VAL A 12 8.94 -13.71 5.97
C VAL A 12 10.24 -12.97 5.67
N ALA A 13 10.18 -11.93 4.84
CA ALA A 13 11.33 -11.08 4.54
C ALA A 13 11.85 -10.36 5.79
N GLY A 14 10.97 -9.81 6.62
CA GLY A 14 11.34 -9.19 7.88
C GLY A 14 12.03 -10.16 8.84
N TYR A 15 11.61 -11.43 8.88
CA TYR A 15 12.33 -12.44 9.65
C TYR A 15 13.74 -12.71 9.11
N SER A 16 13.91 -12.75 7.79
CA SER A 16 15.22 -12.81 7.15
C SER A 16 16.13 -11.64 7.57
N GLU A 17 15.62 -10.41 7.51
CA GLU A 17 16.39 -9.22 7.89
C GLU A 17 16.80 -9.24 9.37
N MET A 18 15.90 -9.63 10.27
CA MET A 18 16.23 -9.79 11.70
C MET A 18 17.29 -10.89 11.91
N ALA A 19 17.17 -12.03 11.24
CA ALA A 19 18.17 -13.09 11.31
C ALA A 19 19.55 -12.60 10.84
N ARG A 20 19.59 -11.78 9.77
CA ARG A 20 20.83 -11.16 9.29
C ARG A 20 21.45 -10.25 10.34
N MET A 21 20.65 -9.41 10.98
CA MET A 21 21.11 -8.50 12.05
C MET A 21 21.70 -9.24 13.25
N LEU A 22 21.22 -10.46 13.53
CA LEU A 22 21.71 -11.32 14.61
C LEU A 22 22.92 -12.20 14.20
N GLY A 23 23.40 -12.10 12.95
CA GLY A 23 24.49 -12.91 12.43
C GLY A 23 24.10 -14.35 12.04
N TRP A 24 22.80 -14.67 12.01
CA TRP A 24 22.29 -15.98 11.60
C TRP A 24 22.15 -16.05 10.07
N ASN A 25 23.29 -15.98 9.37
CA ASN A 25 23.34 -15.82 7.92
C ASN A 25 22.61 -16.94 7.15
N ASP A 26 22.80 -18.20 7.50
CA ASP A 26 22.14 -19.32 6.82
C ASP A 26 20.60 -19.25 6.92
N ILE A 27 20.09 -18.80 8.09
CA ILE A 27 18.66 -18.59 8.31
C ILE A 27 18.18 -17.43 7.45
N ALA A 28 18.90 -16.30 7.46
CA ALA A 28 18.58 -15.15 6.64
C ALA A 28 18.50 -15.51 5.16
N ASP A 29 19.52 -16.18 4.61
CA ASP A 29 19.56 -16.56 3.19
C ASP A 29 18.43 -17.51 2.79
N LYS A 30 18.10 -18.47 3.67
CA LYS A 30 16.95 -19.37 3.48
C LYS A 30 15.64 -18.59 3.38
N TYR A 31 15.35 -17.71 4.34
CA TYR A 31 14.07 -17.01 4.38
C TYR A 31 13.97 -15.87 3.36
N ALA A 32 15.08 -15.23 2.99
CA ALA A 32 15.14 -14.31 1.85
C ALA A 32 14.75 -15.02 0.55
N THR A 33 15.30 -16.22 0.31
CA THR A 33 14.97 -17.03 -0.87
C THR A 33 13.50 -17.43 -0.89
N ILE A 34 12.95 -17.84 0.27
CA ILE A 34 11.52 -18.16 0.39
C ILE A 34 10.67 -16.93 0.06
N ALA A 35 10.98 -15.76 0.64
CA ALA A 35 10.23 -14.53 0.39
C ALA A 35 10.24 -14.14 -1.10
N ARG A 36 11.40 -14.20 -1.77
CA ARG A 36 11.52 -13.95 -3.22
C ARG A 36 10.66 -14.91 -4.04
N ASN A 37 10.72 -16.20 -3.75
CA ASN A 37 9.91 -17.20 -4.47
C ASN A 37 8.42 -16.98 -4.26
N MET A 38 8.00 -16.58 -3.05
CA MET A 38 6.60 -16.24 -2.78
C MET A 38 6.16 -14.99 -3.53
N ALA A 39 7.03 -13.98 -3.68
CA ALA A 39 6.73 -12.77 -4.43
C ALA A 39 6.59 -13.03 -5.95
N VAL A 40 7.48 -13.83 -6.54
CA VAL A 40 7.35 -14.27 -7.95
C VAL A 40 6.04 -15.02 -8.17
N LYS A 41 5.70 -15.95 -7.28
CA LYS A 41 4.44 -16.70 -7.36
C LYS A 41 3.23 -15.77 -7.17
N TRP A 42 3.32 -14.81 -6.27
CA TRP A 42 2.28 -13.82 -6.04
C TRP A 42 1.98 -13.03 -7.32
N GLU A 43 3.02 -12.55 -8.00
CA GLU A 43 2.88 -11.78 -9.24
C GLU A 43 2.18 -12.62 -10.31
N GLN A 44 2.63 -13.85 -10.54
CA GLN A 44 2.02 -14.79 -11.50
C GLN A 44 0.54 -15.06 -11.22
N MET A 45 0.17 -15.26 -9.95
CA MET A 45 -1.20 -15.59 -9.56
C MET A 45 -2.14 -14.39 -9.55
N ALA A 46 -1.62 -13.20 -9.26
CA ALA A 46 -2.42 -12.00 -9.10
C ALA A 46 -2.55 -11.17 -10.38
N ASN A 47 -1.69 -11.36 -11.38
CA ASN A 47 -1.63 -10.51 -12.57
C ASN A 47 -2.95 -10.52 -13.37
N GLU A 48 -3.47 -9.33 -13.66
CA GLU A 48 -4.63 -9.07 -14.53
C GLU A 48 -4.22 -8.25 -15.77
N GLY A 49 -2.92 -8.12 -16.04
CA GLY A 49 -2.37 -7.34 -17.16
C GLY A 49 -1.93 -5.94 -16.71
N ASP A 50 -2.88 -5.02 -16.60
CA ASP A 50 -2.67 -3.61 -16.22
C ASP A 50 -2.72 -3.37 -14.71
N HIS A 51 -3.11 -4.38 -13.92
CA HIS A 51 -3.12 -4.37 -12.45
C HIS A 51 -3.07 -5.79 -11.86
N TYR A 52 -3.17 -5.89 -10.54
CA TYR A 52 -3.25 -7.13 -9.78
C TYR A 52 -4.59 -7.29 -9.05
N ARG A 53 -5.09 -8.51 -9.05
CA ARG A 53 -6.39 -8.91 -8.49
C ARG A 53 -6.57 -8.57 -7.01
N LEU A 54 -7.82 -8.44 -6.56
CA LEU A 54 -8.17 -8.39 -5.13
C LEU A 54 -7.86 -9.73 -4.43
N ALA A 55 -8.18 -10.84 -5.10
CA ALA A 55 -7.90 -12.20 -4.66
C ALA A 55 -7.53 -13.05 -5.86
N PHE A 56 -6.63 -14.03 -5.67
CA PHE A 56 -6.01 -14.79 -6.76
C PHE A 56 -7.04 -15.51 -7.66
N ASP A 57 -8.15 -15.94 -7.07
CA ASP A 57 -9.26 -16.66 -7.67
C ASP A 57 -10.36 -15.72 -8.25
N ARG A 58 -10.19 -14.40 -8.17
CA ARG A 58 -11.21 -13.42 -8.59
C ARG A 58 -10.71 -12.54 -9.72
N GLN A 59 -11.07 -12.94 -10.94
CA GLN A 59 -10.78 -12.17 -12.15
C GLN A 59 -11.56 -10.85 -12.17
N ASN A 60 -11.04 -9.86 -12.90
CA ASN A 60 -11.63 -8.53 -13.10
C ASN A 60 -11.90 -7.79 -11.78
N THR A 61 -11.00 -7.95 -10.82
CA THR A 61 -11.07 -7.26 -9.52
C THR A 61 -9.76 -6.57 -9.21
N TRP A 62 -9.79 -5.58 -8.31
CA TRP A 62 -8.58 -4.89 -7.89
C TRP A 62 -8.68 -4.48 -6.42
N SER A 63 -7.53 -4.19 -5.80
CA SER A 63 -7.46 -3.62 -4.45
C SER A 63 -6.16 -2.85 -4.29
N GLN A 64 -6.13 -1.88 -3.40
CA GLN A 64 -4.86 -1.26 -3.01
C GLN A 64 -3.89 -2.30 -2.44
N LYS A 65 -2.64 -2.28 -2.89
CA LYS A 65 -1.53 -3.15 -2.46
C LYS A 65 -0.59 -2.40 -1.52
N TYR A 66 -1.16 -1.62 -0.61
CA TYR A 66 -0.43 -0.75 0.30
C TYR A 66 0.63 -1.47 1.15
N ASN A 67 0.56 -2.80 1.33
CA ASN A 67 1.62 -3.55 2.03
C ASN A 67 2.93 -3.66 1.23
N MET A 68 2.96 -3.35 -0.08
CA MET A 68 4.20 -3.28 -0.86
C MET A 68 5.11 -2.14 -0.42
N ILE A 69 4.60 -1.16 0.34
CA ILE A 69 5.40 -0.04 0.82
C ILE A 69 6.64 -0.50 1.58
N TRP A 70 6.55 -1.61 2.31
CA TRP A 70 7.67 -2.16 3.09
C TRP A 70 8.78 -2.70 2.20
N ASP A 71 8.44 -3.29 1.04
CA ASP A 71 9.44 -3.74 0.05
C ASP A 71 10.25 -2.56 -0.49
N LYS A 72 9.55 -1.46 -0.83
CA LYS A 72 10.17 -0.22 -1.30
C LYS A 72 11.00 0.46 -0.20
N MET A 73 10.43 0.61 1.00
CA MET A 73 11.06 1.33 2.10
C MET A 73 12.31 0.61 2.63
N TRP A 74 12.31 -0.72 2.65
CA TRP A 74 13.46 -1.53 3.06
C TRP A 74 14.42 -1.86 1.91
N ASN A 75 14.08 -1.45 0.69
CA ASN A 75 14.87 -1.71 -0.52
C ASN A 75 15.20 -3.20 -0.72
N LEU A 76 14.21 -4.08 -0.48
CA LEU A 76 14.38 -5.53 -0.60
C LEU A 76 14.19 -6.05 -2.03
N ASN A 77 13.50 -5.28 -2.88
CA ASN A 77 13.27 -5.58 -4.29
C ASN A 77 12.67 -6.99 -4.52
N LEU A 78 11.71 -7.37 -3.67
CA LEU A 78 11.04 -8.67 -3.76
C LEU A 78 10.02 -8.72 -4.89
N PHE A 79 9.44 -7.58 -5.26
CA PHE A 79 8.47 -7.45 -6.34
C PHE A 79 9.12 -6.73 -7.54
N PRO A 80 10.01 -7.40 -8.31
CA PRO A 80 10.60 -6.84 -9.51
C PRO A 80 9.51 -6.67 -10.60
N ASN A 81 9.87 -6.12 -11.77
CA ASN A 81 8.96 -5.96 -12.93
C ASN A 81 7.94 -4.81 -12.84
N ASN A 82 8.31 -3.68 -12.22
CA ASN A 82 7.46 -2.49 -12.16
C ASN A 82 6.08 -2.76 -11.55
N VAL A 83 5.99 -3.71 -10.63
CA VAL A 83 4.74 -4.08 -9.93
C VAL A 83 4.09 -2.87 -9.26
N ILE A 84 4.91 -2.05 -8.59
CA ILE A 84 4.46 -0.81 -7.96
C ILE A 84 3.93 0.19 -8.99
N ASP A 85 4.68 0.49 -10.04
CA ASP A 85 4.26 1.47 -11.05
C ASP A 85 3.00 1.02 -11.78
N LYS A 86 2.86 -0.28 -12.05
CA LYS A 86 1.63 -0.87 -12.61
C LYS A 86 0.41 -0.57 -11.72
N GLU A 87 0.50 -0.87 -10.43
CA GLU A 87 -0.59 -0.59 -9.49
C GLU A 87 -0.86 0.92 -9.35
N ILE A 88 0.19 1.77 -9.24
CA ILE A 88 0.02 3.23 -9.13
C ILE A 88 -0.70 3.79 -10.35
N ASN A 89 -0.28 3.39 -11.56
CA ASN A 89 -0.94 3.83 -12.79
C ASN A 89 -2.40 3.40 -12.84
N TYR A 90 -2.71 2.17 -12.42
CA TYR A 90 -4.08 1.70 -12.35
C TYR A 90 -4.91 2.48 -11.32
N TYR A 91 -4.35 2.77 -10.14
CA TYR A 91 -5.06 3.50 -9.09
C TYR A 91 -5.39 4.93 -9.51
N LEU A 92 -4.53 5.60 -10.28
CA LEU A 92 -4.80 6.93 -10.81
C LEU A 92 -6.09 6.97 -11.65
N THR A 93 -6.45 5.87 -12.31
CA THR A 93 -7.71 5.79 -13.08
C THR A 93 -8.94 5.52 -12.22
N LYS A 94 -8.78 5.33 -10.90
CA LYS A 94 -9.86 4.94 -9.96
C LYS A 94 -10.11 5.98 -8.88
N GLN A 95 -9.51 7.17 -8.99
CA GLN A 95 -9.68 8.25 -8.03
C GLN A 95 -11.12 8.76 -8.01
N ASN A 96 -11.65 8.94 -6.81
CA ASN A 96 -12.91 9.64 -6.54
C ASN A 96 -12.63 11.00 -5.88
N PRO A 97 -13.64 11.91 -5.79
CA PRO A 97 -13.44 13.27 -5.29
C PRO A 97 -12.77 13.38 -3.91
N TYR A 98 -12.96 12.37 -3.04
CA TYR A 98 -12.47 12.34 -1.66
C TYR A 98 -11.49 11.18 -1.40
N GLY A 99 -10.95 10.55 -2.45
CA GLY A 99 -9.88 9.55 -2.32
C GLY A 99 -9.98 8.38 -3.28
N LEU A 100 -8.99 7.50 -3.18
CA LEU A 100 -8.95 6.22 -3.88
C LEU A 100 -9.73 5.16 -3.08
N PRO A 101 -10.74 4.47 -3.64
CA PRO A 101 -11.41 3.34 -3.01
C PRO A 101 -10.45 2.25 -2.55
N LEU A 102 -10.83 1.49 -1.54
CA LEU A 102 -9.98 0.39 -1.05
C LEU A 102 -9.79 -0.71 -2.10
N ASP A 103 -10.89 -1.08 -2.76
CA ASP A 103 -10.96 -2.16 -3.73
C ASP A 103 -12.23 -2.08 -4.57
N SER A 104 -12.37 -2.98 -5.55
CA SER A 104 -13.46 -2.99 -6.51
C SER A 104 -14.85 -3.31 -5.94
N ARG A 105 -15.01 -3.54 -4.62
CA ARG A 105 -16.29 -3.96 -4.02
C ARG A 105 -17.11 -2.80 -3.47
N ARG A 106 -16.45 -1.71 -3.09
CA ARG A 106 -17.04 -0.57 -2.36
C ARG A 106 -16.23 0.70 -2.58
N ASP A 107 -16.91 1.84 -2.52
CA ASP A 107 -16.28 3.15 -2.71
C ASP A 107 -15.79 3.81 -1.41
N TYR A 108 -15.84 3.13 -0.28
CA TYR A 108 -15.14 3.61 0.92
C TYR A 108 -13.64 3.29 0.86
N SER A 109 -12.86 3.99 1.66
CA SER A 109 -11.43 3.73 1.78
C SER A 109 -10.90 3.94 3.18
N LYS A 110 -9.63 3.63 3.35
CA LYS A 110 -8.85 3.94 4.56
C LYS A 110 -7.78 4.95 4.19
N SER A 111 -7.88 6.17 4.70
CA SER A 111 -7.04 7.28 4.25
C SER A 111 -5.54 7.05 4.50
N ASP A 112 -5.18 6.41 5.61
CA ASP A 112 -3.81 5.96 5.90
C ASP A 112 -3.28 4.98 4.84
N TRP A 113 -4.10 4.08 4.32
CA TRP A 113 -3.68 3.16 3.27
C TRP A 113 -3.53 3.83 1.92
N ILE A 114 -4.33 4.87 1.62
CA ILE A 114 -4.09 5.73 0.45
C ILE A 114 -2.73 6.42 0.60
N MET A 115 -2.39 6.96 1.78
CA MET A 115 -1.09 7.59 2.04
C MET A 115 0.08 6.63 1.81
N TRP A 116 -0.07 5.36 2.19
CA TRP A 116 0.95 4.33 1.97
C TRP A 116 1.09 3.98 0.49
N SER A 117 -0.03 3.82 -0.22
CA SER A 117 -0.03 3.62 -1.66
C SER A 117 0.62 4.81 -2.38
N ALA A 118 0.19 6.03 -2.06
CA ALA A 118 0.71 7.26 -2.62
C ALA A 118 2.23 7.37 -2.43
N ALA A 119 2.74 7.06 -1.24
CA ALA A 119 4.17 7.12 -0.94
C ALA A 119 5.02 6.24 -1.88
N MET A 120 4.44 5.20 -2.48
CA MET A 120 5.13 4.38 -3.46
C MET A 120 5.26 5.02 -4.86
N SER A 121 4.67 6.20 -5.10
CA SER A 121 4.83 6.94 -6.36
C SER A 121 6.30 7.23 -6.67
N SER A 122 6.62 7.32 -7.96
CA SER A 122 7.97 7.62 -8.47
C SER A 122 8.37 9.09 -8.31
N ASP A 123 7.38 9.99 -8.30
CA ASP A 123 7.59 11.43 -8.23
C ASP A 123 6.54 12.14 -7.36
N ARG A 124 6.81 13.41 -7.05
CA ARG A 124 5.96 14.25 -6.21
C ARG A 124 4.62 14.58 -6.85
N ALA A 125 4.57 14.85 -8.14
CA ALA A 125 3.33 15.21 -8.82
C ALA A 125 2.35 14.03 -8.84
N THR A 126 2.85 12.81 -9.05
CA THR A 126 2.07 11.58 -8.96
C THR A 126 1.60 11.32 -7.52
N PHE A 127 2.47 11.54 -6.53
CA PHE A 127 2.08 11.47 -5.11
C PHE A 127 0.94 12.44 -4.78
N GLU A 128 1.05 13.71 -5.19
CA GLU A 128 0.06 14.77 -4.91
C GLU A 128 -1.32 14.45 -5.49
N LYS A 129 -1.41 13.76 -6.64
CA LYS A 129 -2.70 13.29 -7.19
C LYS A 129 -3.49 12.38 -6.24
N PHE A 130 -2.82 11.66 -5.33
CA PHE A 130 -3.49 10.88 -4.28
C PHE A 130 -3.80 11.70 -3.03
N ILE A 131 -3.02 12.74 -2.77
CA ILE A 131 -3.14 13.55 -1.55
C ILE A 131 -4.22 14.61 -1.70
N ASP A 132 -4.35 15.23 -2.88
CA ASP A 132 -5.33 16.29 -3.11
C ASP A 132 -6.76 15.85 -2.76
N PRO A 133 -7.25 14.65 -3.13
CA PRO A 133 -8.56 14.17 -2.71
C PRO A 133 -8.68 13.95 -1.18
N ILE A 134 -7.60 13.53 -0.50
CA ILE A 134 -7.60 13.38 0.97
C ILE A 134 -7.62 14.76 1.64
N TYR A 135 -6.86 15.71 1.13
CA TYR A 135 -6.89 17.09 1.60
C TYR A 135 -8.30 17.68 1.48
N LYS A 136 -8.92 17.49 0.30
CA LYS A 136 -10.30 17.90 0.05
C LYS A 136 -11.28 17.24 1.02
N TYR A 137 -11.12 15.94 1.27
CA TYR A 137 -11.93 15.21 2.26
C TYR A 137 -11.83 15.84 3.65
N ILE A 138 -10.62 16.08 4.13
CA ILE A 138 -10.39 16.64 5.46
C ILE A 138 -10.98 18.05 5.57
N ASN A 139 -10.89 18.85 4.50
CA ASN A 139 -11.37 20.22 4.47
C ASN A 139 -12.90 20.34 4.37
N GLU A 140 -13.56 19.42 3.66
CA GLU A 140 -14.99 19.54 3.32
C GLU A 140 -15.91 18.56 4.07
N THR A 141 -15.37 17.58 4.81
CA THR A 141 -16.23 16.57 5.45
C THR A 141 -17.19 17.20 6.47
N GLU A 142 -18.49 16.88 6.32
CA GLU A 142 -19.54 17.29 7.25
C GLU A 142 -19.59 16.42 8.53
N SER A 143 -18.73 15.40 8.61
CA SER A 143 -18.73 14.44 9.71
C SER A 143 -18.19 15.11 10.99
N ARG A 144 -19.05 15.30 12.00
CA ARG A 144 -18.70 15.98 13.26
C ARG A 144 -17.95 15.07 14.24
N VAL A 145 -16.82 14.50 13.80
CA VAL A 145 -15.91 13.65 14.58
C VAL A 145 -14.46 14.08 14.33
N PRO A 146 -13.50 13.71 15.20
CA PRO A 146 -12.09 13.73 14.81
C PRO A 146 -11.90 12.96 13.50
N ILE A 147 -11.00 13.43 12.64
CA ILE A 147 -10.88 12.92 11.26
C ILE A 147 -10.98 11.40 11.21
N SER A 148 -11.99 10.94 10.48
CA SER A 148 -12.23 9.52 10.34
C SER A 148 -11.24 8.97 9.34
N ASP A 149 -10.62 7.86 9.71
CA ASP A 149 -9.70 7.19 8.81
C ASP A 149 -10.41 6.15 7.94
N TRP A 150 -11.75 5.99 8.04
CA TRP A 150 -12.57 5.17 7.15
C TRP A 150 -13.82 5.92 6.67
N HIS A 151 -13.77 6.36 5.41
CA HIS A 151 -14.77 7.25 4.82
C HIS A 151 -15.15 6.85 3.40
N GLU A 152 -16.34 7.30 2.97
CA GLU A 152 -16.81 7.18 1.58
C GLU A 152 -16.02 8.14 0.67
N THR A 153 -15.38 7.61 -0.38
CA THR A 153 -14.54 8.43 -1.28
C THR A 153 -15.33 9.26 -2.28
N GLN A 154 -16.63 8.96 -2.46
CA GLN A 154 -17.50 9.78 -3.30
C GLN A 154 -18.12 10.97 -2.57
N THR A 155 -18.40 10.82 -1.26
CA THR A 155 -19.18 11.81 -0.49
C THR A 155 -18.44 12.44 0.67
N GLY A 156 -17.28 11.89 1.08
CA GLY A 156 -16.54 12.37 2.24
C GLY A 156 -17.26 12.10 3.56
N LYS A 157 -18.33 11.28 3.58
CA LYS A 157 -19.01 10.90 4.82
C LYS A 157 -18.23 9.80 5.53
N MET A 158 -18.08 9.93 6.84
CA MET A 158 -17.53 8.87 7.68
C MET A 158 -18.35 7.57 7.52
N THR A 159 -17.66 6.46 7.31
CA THR A 159 -18.26 5.11 7.38
C THR A 159 -18.09 4.55 8.80
N GLY A 160 -16.91 4.72 9.38
CA GLY A 160 -16.57 4.18 10.70
C GLY A 160 -15.19 4.64 11.15
N PHE A 161 -14.74 4.22 12.33
CA PHE A 161 -13.43 4.54 12.89
C PHE A 161 -13.09 6.04 13.06
N LYS A 162 -12.70 6.42 14.27
CA LYS A 162 -12.35 7.79 14.64
C LYS A 162 -11.35 7.77 15.80
N ALA A 163 -10.54 8.82 15.91
CA ALA A 163 -9.57 8.99 16.98
C ALA A 163 -8.62 7.78 17.17
N ARG A 164 -8.14 7.22 16.06
CA ARG A 164 -7.20 6.09 16.07
C ARG A 164 -5.78 6.54 15.77
N SER A 165 -4.80 5.93 16.42
CA SER A 165 -3.37 6.20 16.20
C SER A 165 -2.88 5.90 14.78
N VAL A 166 -3.63 5.12 14.01
CA VAL A 166 -3.32 4.79 12.61
C VAL A 166 -3.24 6.03 11.71
N ILE A 167 -3.78 7.18 12.12
CA ILE A 167 -3.57 8.47 11.44
C ILE A 167 -2.08 8.82 11.30
N GLY A 168 -1.22 8.31 12.20
CA GLY A 168 0.24 8.40 12.04
C GLY A 168 0.75 7.85 10.71
N GLY A 169 0.00 6.97 10.05
CA GLY A 169 0.27 6.47 8.71
C GLY A 169 0.32 7.56 7.63
N TYR A 170 -0.20 8.77 7.89
CA TYR A 170 -0.07 9.90 6.97
C TYR A 170 1.38 10.35 6.78
N TRP A 171 2.24 10.07 7.76
CA TRP A 171 3.66 10.40 7.73
C TRP A 171 4.49 9.37 6.94
N MET A 172 3.88 8.40 6.27
CA MET A 172 4.61 7.34 5.55
C MET A 172 5.60 7.89 4.52
N LYS A 173 5.24 8.94 3.76
CA LYS A 173 6.17 9.56 2.81
C LYS A 173 7.41 10.13 3.51
N VAL A 174 7.21 10.82 4.64
CA VAL A 174 8.31 11.40 5.43
C VAL A 174 9.21 10.30 6.00
N LEU A 175 8.61 9.24 6.54
CA LEU A 175 9.36 8.07 7.03
C LEU A 175 10.18 7.44 5.91
N MET A 176 9.56 7.19 4.76
CA MET A 176 10.22 6.57 3.61
C MET A 176 11.37 7.42 3.09
N ASP A 177 11.17 8.73 2.96
CA ASP A 177 12.23 9.66 2.52
C ASP A 177 13.40 9.65 3.49
N LYS A 178 13.13 9.71 4.80
CA LYS A 178 14.18 9.64 5.83
C LYS A 178 14.95 8.31 5.79
N MET A 179 14.29 7.20 5.46
CA MET A 179 14.92 5.89 5.35
C MET A 179 15.76 5.73 4.08
N LEU A 180 15.35 6.34 2.97
CA LEU A 180 16.01 6.24 1.67
C LEU A 180 17.12 7.28 1.47
N MET A 181 17.07 8.43 2.16
CA MET A 181 18.12 9.45 2.18
C MET A 181 19.37 9.03 2.97
N LYS A 182 19.80 7.76 2.92
CA LYS A 182 21.02 7.32 3.61
C LYS A 182 22.20 8.25 3.24
N TYR A 183 22.73 8.93 4.27
CA TYR A 183 23.94 9.75 4.23
C TYR A 183 25.14 8.98 3.68
#